data_AF-A0A7J9S7W0-F1
#
_entry.id   AF-A0A7J9S7W0-F1
#
_cell.length_a   1.000
_cell.length_b   1.000
_cell.length_c   1.000
_cell.angle_alpha   90.00
_cell.angle_beta   90.00
_cell.angle_gamma   90.00
#
_symmetry.space_group_name_H-M   'P 1'
#
loop_
_entity.id
_entity.type
_entity.pdbx_description
1 polymer ?
#
loop_
_entity_poly.entity_id
_entity_poly.type
_entity_poly.pdbx_seq_one_letter_code
_entity_poly.pdbx_strand_id
1 'polypeptide(L)'
;NYELSRDTIIVGGPESNGFANRYDSEFGISITNDYPRENQGVIQIQNIQVHVGNFIKTYQVIYIAGSDRYGTQAALEYFKTLDELPDGPITVEWTANGPVLVE
;
A
#
# COMPACT_ATOMS: atom_id res chain seq x y z
N ASN A 1 -7.86 -11.39 -14.19
CA ASN A 1 -8.50 -10.08 -14.00
C ASN A 1 -8.30 -9.65 -12.57
N TYR A 2 -7.69 -8.49 -12.35
CA TYR A 2 -7.49 -7.91 -11.02
C TYR A 2 -8.67 -6.99 -10.73
N GLU A 3 -9.69 -7.51 -10.04
CA GLU A 3 -10.92 -6.78 -9.71
C GLU A 3 -11.24 -6.94 -8.23
N LEU A 4 -11.48 -5.83 -7.55
CA LEU A 4 -11.89 -5.83 -6.15
C LEU A 4 -13.32 -6.37 -6.01
N SER A 5 -13.50 -7.25 -5.03
CA SER A 5 -14.81 -7.84 -4.69
C SER A 5 -15.13 -7.78 -3.19
N ARG A 6 -14.20 -7.26 -2.39
CA ARG A 6 -14.25 -7.14 -0.92
C ARG A 6 -13.13 -6.21 -0.45
N ASP A 7 -13.16 -5.84 0.81
CA ASP A 7 -12.04 -5.16 1.48
C ASP A 7 -10.77 -6.00 1.36
N THR A 8 -9.65 -5.34 1.05
CA THR A 8 -8.44 -6.01 0.57
C THR A 8 -7.18 -5.34 1.11
N ILE A 9 -6.17 -6.13 1.46
CA ILE A 9 -4.81 -5.63 1.67
C ILE A 9 -3.98 -6.03 0.45
N ILE A 10 -3.41 -5.04 -0.22
CA ILE A 10 -2.49 -5.21 -1.34
C ILE A 10 -1.07 -5.08 -0.79
N VAL A 11 -0.25 -6.12 -0.95
CA VAL A 11 1.15 -6.13 -0.55
C VAL A 11 2.04 -6.25 -1.78
N GLY A 12 2.99 -5.32 -1.92
CA GLY A 12 3.94 -5.25 -3.04
C GLY A 12 3.52 -4.29 -4.15
N GLY A 13 4.53 -3.71 -4.81
CA GLY A 13 4.37 -2.60 -5.76
C GLY A 13 3.80 -2.98 -7.14
N PRO A 14 3.49 -1.98 -7.97
CA PRO A 14 2.68 -2.11 -9.18
C PRO A 14 3.41 -2.78 -10.36
N GLU A 15 4.73 -2.94 -10.30
CA GLU A 15 5.47 -3.68 -11.34
C GLU A 15 5.24 -5.19 -11.23
N SER A 16 5.10 -5.70 -10.00
CA SER A 16 4.99 -7.14 -9.73
C SER A 16 3.63 -7.58 -9.20
N ASN A 17 2.77 -6.65 -8.77
CA ASN A 17 1.43 -6.93 -8.27
C ASN A 17 0.36 -6.29 -9.15
N GLY A 18 -0.45 -7.12 -9.80
CA GLY A 18 -1.46 -6.61 -10.74
C GLY A 18 -2.66 -5.92 -10.09
N PHE A 19 -2.96 -6.17 -8.80
CA PHE A 19 -3.92 -5.34 -8.07
C PHE A 19 -3.34 -3.96 -7.81
N ALA A 20 -2.08 -3.89 -7.35
CA ALA A 20 -1.39 -2.61 -7.17
C ALA A 20 -1.36 -1.84 -8.50
N ASN A 21 -0.95 -2.49 -9.60
CA ASN A 21 -0.92 -1.87 -10.93
C ASN A 21 -2.28 -1.33 -11.37
N ARG A 22 -3.35 -2.09 -11.16
CA ARG A 22 -4.71 -1.76 -11.58
C ARG A 22 -5.28 -0.54 -10.84
N TYR A 23 -4.94 -0.40 -9.57
CA TYR A 23 -5.55 0.58 -8.66
C TYR A 23 -4.58 1.66 -8.19
N ASP A 24 -3.34 1.72 -8.72
CA ASP A 24 -2.29 2.65 -8.29
C ASP A 24 -2.77 4.12 -8.30
N SER A 25 -3.53 4.52 -9.33
CA SER A 25 -4.07 5.87 -9.48
C SER A 25 -5.13 6.26 -8.45
N GLU A 26 -5.68 5.30 -7.69
CA GLU A 26 -6.64 5.58 -6.62
C GLU A 26 -5.96 6.02 -5.32
N PHE A 27 -4.65 5.76 -5.18
CA PHE A 27 -3.87 6.10 -3.99
C PHE A 27 -3.19 7.46 -4.13
N GLY A 28 -2.88 8.09 -2.99
CA GLY A 28 -2.25 9.41 -2.96
C GLY A 28 -0.79 9.39 -3.41
N ILE A 29 -0.11 8.26 -3.23
CA ILE A 29 1.30 8.06 -3.56
C ILE A 29 1.46 6.85 -4.48
N SER A 30 1.99 7.09 -5.68
CA SER A 30 2.40 6.03 -6.60
C SER A 30 3.75 5.46 -6.18
N ILE A 31 3.86 4.13 -6.15
CA ILE A 31 5.08 3.42 -5.76
C ILE A 31 5.80 2.94 -7.01
N THR A 32 7.12 3.17 -7.08
CA THR A 32 7.98 2.72 -8.18
C THR A 32 9.22 2.06 -7.61
N ASN A 33 10.08 1.47 -8.44
CA ASN A 33 11.35 0.91 -7.95
C ASN A 33 12.33 1.97 -7.40
N ASP A 34 12.06 3.26 -7.64
CA ASP A 34 12.90 4.38 -7.19
C ASP A 34 12.25 5.23 -6.10
N TYR A 35 10.93 5.10 -5.89
CA TYR A 35 10.16 5.89 -4.93
C TYR A 35 9.31 4.98 -4.02
N PRO A 36 9.32 5.14 -2.69
CA PRO A 36 9.73 6.33 -1.91
C PRO A 36 11.22 6.60 -1.79
N ARG A 37 12.06 5.55 -1.70
CA ARG A 37 13.54 5.52 -1.70
C ARG A 37 13.96 4.09 -1.33
N GLU A 38 15.23 3.75 -1.56
CA GLU A 38 15.81 2.47 -1.11
C GLU A 38 15.47 2.19 0.36
N ASN A 39 15.07 0.94 0.64
CA ASN A 39 14.63 0.43 1.93
C ASN A 39 13.38 1.11 2.52
N GLN A 40 12.69 1.97 1.77
CA GLN A 40 11.48 2.64 2.22
C GLN A 40 10.22 2.03 1.59
N GLY A 41 9.16 1.95 2.40
CA GLY A 41 7.82 1.57 1.96
C GLY A 41 6.76 2.48 2.51
N VAL A 42 5.60 2.47 1.87
CA VAL A 42 4.46 3.32 2.21
C VAL A 42 3.27 2.43 2.59
N ILE A 43 2.53 2.86 3.61
CA ILE A 43 1.22 2.33 3.99
C ILE A 43 0.18 3.38 3.63
N GLN A 44 -0.82 3.01 2.83
CA GLN A 44 -1.91 3.88 2.41
C GLN A 44 -3.25 3.19 2.60
N ILE A 45 -4.28 3.92 3.02
CA ILE A 45 -5.64 3.40 3.15
C ILE A 45 -6.55 4.22 2.25
N GLN A 46 -7.31 3.54 1.40
CA GLN A 46 -8.21 4.18 0.46
C GLN A 46 -9.53 3.43 0.37
N ASN A 47 -10.64 4.18 0.34
CA ASN A 47 -11.94 3.65 -0.05
C ASN A 47 -12.06 3.75 -1.58
N ILE A 48 -12.09 2.60 -2.27
CA ILE A 48 -12.15 2.54 -3.73
C ILE A 48 -13.57 2.16 -4.16
N GLN A 49 -14.14 2.95 -5.08
CA GLN A 49 -15.46 2.69 -5.66
C GLN A 49 -15.35 1.85 -6.93
N VAL A 50 -16.13 0.77 -6.99
CA VAL A 50 -16.14 -0.17 -8.12
C VAL A 50 -17.56 -0.35 -8.64
N HIS A 51 -17.72 -0.24 -9.96
CA HIS A 51 -18.97 -0.53 -10.64
C HIS A 51 -19.17 -2.04 -10.81
N VAL A 52 -20.27 -2.56 -10.27
CA VAL A 52 -20.68 -3.95 -10.40
C VAL A 52 -22.07 -3.97 -11.05
N GLY A 53 -22.10 -4.06 -12.38
CA GLY A 53 -23.32 -3.86 -13.15
C GLY A 53 -23.85 -2.42 -12.95
N ASN A 54 -25.05 -2.28 -12.40
CA ASN A 54 -25.68 -0.99 -12.12
C ASN A 54 -25.44 -0.46 -10.69
N PHE A 55 -24.61 -1.16 -9.89
CA PHE A 55 -24.35 -0.79 -8.51
C PHE A 55 -22.94 -0.26 -8.33
N ILE A 56 -22.78 0.74 -7.46
CA ILE A 56 -21.47 1.17 -6.96
C ILE A 56 -21.26 0.48 -5.62
N LYS A 57 -20.15 -0.25 -5.48
CA LYS A 57 -19.68 -0.78 -4.21
C LYS A 57 -18.41 -0.06 -3.80
N THR A 58 -18.26 0.17 -2.51
CA THR A 58 -17.04 0.76 -1.94
C THR A 58 -16.32 -0.32 -1.14
N TYR A 59 -15.03 -0.48 -1.36
CA TYR A 59 -14.17 -1.38 -0.60
C TYR A 59 -13.04 -0.61 0.03
N GLN A 60 -12.73 -0.90 1.28
CA GLN A 60 -11.53 -0.39 1.94
C GLN A 60 -10.33 -1.19 1.45
N VAL A 61 -9.32 -0.48 0.96
CA VAL A 61 -8.07 -1.08 0.47
C VAL A 61 -6.89 -0.49 1.23
N ILE A 62 -6.12 -1.38 1.85
CA ILE A 62 -4.84 -1.02 2.48
C ILE A 62 -3.74 -1.42 1.50
N TYR A 63 -2.91 -0.46 1.11
CA TYR A 63 -1.83 -0.66 0.17
C TYR A 63 -0.48 -0.52 0.90
N ILE A 64 0.28 -1.60 0.90
CA ILE A 64 1.58 -1.73 1.57
C ILE A 64 2.61 -2.09 0.50
N ALA A 65 3.44 -1.13 0.12
CA ALA A 65 4.46 -1.37 -0.90
C ALA A 65 5.65 -0.43 -0.69
N GLY A 66 6.84 -0.92 -0.98
CA GLY A 66 8.04 -0.11 -1.05
C GLY A 66 8.72 -0.18 -2.41
N SER A 67 9.75 0.64 -2.58
CA SER A 67 10.51 0.69 -3.81
C SER A 67 11.33 -0.57 -4.04
N ASP A 68 11.60 -1.31 -2.97
CA ASP A 68 12.26 -2.61 -3.01
C ASP A 68 11.61 -3.59 -2.00
N ARG A 69 12.22 -4.77 -1.90
CA ARG A 69 11.77 -5.85 -1.01
C ARG A 69 11.88 -5.47 0.46
N TYR A 70 12.93 -4.74 0.84
CA TYR A 70 13.13 -4.32 2.23
C TYR A 70 12.18 -3.20 2.61
N GLY A 71 11.91 -2.25 1.72
CA GLY A 71 10.90 -1.22 1.91
C GLY A 71 9.50 -1.81 2.08
N THR A 72 9.12 -2.77 1.23
CA THR A 72 7.84 -3.50 1.39
C THR A 72 7.79 -4.24 2.73
N GLN A 73 8.89 -4.89 3.13
CA GLN A 73 9.00 -5.56 4.42
C GLN A 73 8.90 -4.58 5.59
N ALA A 74 9.52 -3.40 5.51
CA ALA A 74 9.45 -2.37 6.55
C ALA A 74 8.03 -1.91 6.79
N ALA A 75 7.33 -1.53 5.72
CA ALA A 75 5.95 -1.10 5.79
C ALA A 75 5.05 -2.22 6.34
N LEU A 76 5.26 -3.48 5.93
CA LEU A 76 4.48 -4.61 6.43
C LEU A 76 4.72 -4.89 7.92
N GLU A 77 5.98 -4.88 8.38
CA GLU A 77 6.27 -5.12 9.79
C GLU A 77 5.78 -3.98 10.68
N TYR A 78 5.93 -2.72 10.24
CA TYR A 78 5.37 -1.57 10.97
C TYR A 78 3.84 -1.60 11.00
N PHE A 79 3.19 -1.99 9.90
CA PHE A 79 1.73 -2.11 9.86
C PHE A 79 1.18 -3.05 10.95
N LYS A 80 1.90 -4.13 11.26
CA LYS A 80 1.49 -5.07 12.32
C LYS A 80 1.57 -4.48 13.73
N THR A 81 2.31 -3.38 13.93
CA THR A 81 2.43 -2.71 15.22
C THR A 81 1.38 -1.62 15.42
N LEU A 82 0.59 -1.31 14.40
CA LEU A 82 -0.45 -0.28 14.48
C LEU A 82 -1.67 -0.79 15.24
N ASP A 83 -2.05 -0.06 16.28
CA ASP A 83 -3.35 -0.25 16.96
C ASP A 83 -4.50 0.41 16.17
N GLU A 84 -4.20 1.44 15.38
CA GLU A 84 -5.15 2.21 14.58
C GLU A 84 -4.61 2.44 13.15
N LEU A 85 -5.51 2.49 12.16
CA LEU A 85 -5.13 2.80 10.78
C LEU A 85 -4.77 4.29 10.65
N PRO A 86 -3.70 4.65 9.92
CA PRO A 86 -3.31 6.04 9.76
C PRO A 86 -4.32 6.81 8.90
N ASP A 87 -4.51 8.09 9.21
CA ASP A 87 -5.41 9.00 8.47
C ASP A 87 -4.91 9.35 7.06
N GLY A 88 -3.63 9.09 6.76
CA GLY A 88 -3.01 9.37 5.48
C GLY A 88 -1.81 8.45 5.20
N PRO A 89 -1.18 8.61 4.02
CA PRO A 89 0.02 7.86 3.68
C PRO A 89 1.13 8.06 4.70
N ILE A 90 1.72 6.97 5.19
CA ILE A 90 2.90 7.01 6.04
C ILE A 90 4.05 6.24 5.41
N THR A 91 5.26 6.76 5.54
CA THR A 91 6.48 6.16 5.00
C THR A 91 7.28 5.50 6.13
N VAL A 92 7.82 4.32 5.86
CA VAL A 92 8.56 3.51 6.83
C VAL A 92 9.86 3.04 6.18
N GLU A 93 10.97 3.11 6.90
CA GLU A 93 12.28 2.67 6.45
C GLU A 93 12.74 1.40 7.18
N TRP A 94 13.33 0.46 6.45
CA TRP A 94 14.03 -0.68 7.04
C TRP A 94 15.41 -0.24 7.55
N THR A 95 15.63 -0.35 8.87
CA THR A 95 16.93 -0.06 9.49
C THR A 95 17.54 -1.32 10.13
N ALA A 96 18.78 -1.22 10.59
CA ALA A 96 19.42 -2.29 11.36
C ALA A 96 18.66 -2.65 12.65
N ASN A 97 17.84 -1.74 13.18
CA ASN A 97 17.04 -1.94 14.38
C ASN A 97 15.57 -2.30 14.08
N GLY A 98 15.23 -2.56 12.81
CA GLY A 98 13.87 -2.83 12.35
C GLY A 98 13.21 -1.63 11.67
N PRO A 99 11.89 -1.71 11.42
CA PRO A 99 11.16 -0.67 10.70
C PRO A 99 10.99 0.60 11.55
N VAL A 100 11.24 1.77 10.96
CA VAL A 100 11.10 3.08 11.61
C VAL A 100 10.24 3.99 10.74
N LEU A 101 9.29 4.70 11.37
CA LEU A 101 8.50 5.74 10.69
C LEU A 101 9.40 6.89 10.25
N VAL A 102 9.24 7.32 9.00
CA VAL A 102 9.97 8.46 8.41
C VAL A 102 9.03 9.67 8.39
N GLU A 103 9.49 10.80 8.93
CA GLU A 103 8.80 12.09 8.85
C GLU A 103 8.96 12.77 7.48
#